data_AF-A0A382PHG6-F1
#
_entry.id   AF-A0A382PHG6-F1
#
_cell.length_a   1.000
_cell.length_b   1.000
_cell.length_c   1.000
_cell.angle_alpha   90.00
_cell.angle_beta   90.00
_cell.angle_gamma   90.00
#
_symmetry.space_group_name_H-M   'P 1'
#
loop_
_entity.id
_entity.type
_entity.pdbx_description
1 polymer ?
#
loop_
_entity_poly.entity_id
_entity_poly.type
_entity_poly.pdbx_seq_one_letter_code
_entity_poly.pdbx_strand_id
1 'polypeptide(L)'
;PMETIGGCLTLDPQPLLNRKALKSWTDILSSNPAKRLHQFILQFWKSPRSMGNWARYFHTNERQVKAWIKEINIRNEKGLLFTEETLNNSIELFRKILIRFHKENPYKKSLSKDRIKEESQFSENWVIFLLSYLEKELINLEGGYALHSHSVVLSDADELLASKLELSVKASAYRLSKANELSEESPKKVLEILHILKDDGKVFEVAQGMWIHASVLNKLTHDLSQYFSSRPILKVAHFKEMTSTSRKTAIPLLEYCDKLGLTQRNGDFRNAGEHLA
;
A
#
# COMPACT_ATOMS: atom_id res chain seq x y z
N PRO A 1 66.20 -3.95 5.28
CA PRO A 1 65.66 -2.63 4.84
C PRO A 1 66.14 -1.52 5.81
N MET A 2 66.96 -0.56 5.36
CA MET A 2 67.62 0.41 6.25
C MET A 2 66.95 1.80 6.37
N GLU A 3 65.98 2.16 5.52
CA GLU A 3 65.26 3.44 5.66
C GLU A 3 63.74 3.25 5.65
N THR A 4 63.07 3.86 6.64
CA THR A 4 61.61 3.95 6.70
C THR A 4 61.14 5.14 5.87
N ILE A 5 60.41 4.86 4.79
CA ILE A 5 59.92 5.87 3.83
C ILE A 5 58.69 6.63 4.37
N GLY A 6 57.91 6.02 5.27
CA GLY A 6 56.78 6.68 5.92
C GLY A 6 55.81 5.72 6.59
N GLY A 7 54.80 6.28 7.25
CA GLY A 7 53.64 5.57 7.81
C GLY A 7 52.33 6.07 7.17
N CYS A 8 51.26 5.29 7.27
CA CYS A 8 49.95 5.66 6.77
C CYS A 8 48.83 5.37 7.78
N LEU A 9 47.73 6.12 7.67
CA LEU A 9 46.50 5.91 8.42
C LEU A 9 45.38 5.62 7.42
N THR A 10 44.74 4.46 7.56
CA THR A 10 43.56 4.12 6.73
C THR A 10 42.35 4.90 7.23
N LEU A 11 41.85 5.83 6.42
CA LEU A 11 40.65 6.63 6.71
C LEU A 11 39.38 5.92 6.24
N ASP A 12 39.34 5.50 4.98
CA ASP A 12 38.25 4.71 4.40
C ASP A 12 38.81 3.36 3.90
N PRO A 13 38.51 2.24 4.57
CA PRO A 13 39.01 0.92 4.18
C PRO A 13 38.36 0.36 2.91
N GLN A 14 37.17 0.85 2.54
CA GLN A 14 36.41 0.34 1.40
C GLN A 14 35.75 1.51 0.65
N PRO A 15 36.54 2.29 -0.10
CA PRO A 15 36.06 3.48 -0.78
C PRO A 15 35.13 3.10 -1.93
N LEU A 16 33.90 3.62 -1.89
CA LEU A 16 32.88 3.42 -2.94
C LEU A 16 32.77 4.63 -3.89
N LEU A 17 33.39 5.75 -3.53
CA LEU A 17 33.29 7.01 -4.25
C LEU A 17 34.29 7.09 -5.41
N ASN A 18 33.94 7.83 -6.46
CA ASN A 18 34.87 8.14 -7.54
C ASN A 18 36.06 8.99 -7.04
N ARG A 19 37.16 9.05 -7.80
CA ARG A 19 38.42 9.68 -7.37
C ARG A 19 38.27 11.11 -6.85
N LYS A 20 37.42 11.93 -7.49
CA LYS A 20 37.21 13.34 -7.08
C LYS A 20 36.42 13.41 -5.76
N ALA A 21 35.32 12.67 -5.67
CA ALA A 21 34.49 12.62 -4.47
C ALA A 21 35.21 11.96 -3.29
N LEU A 22 36.03 10.94 -3.55
CA LEU A 22 36.84 10.28 -2.53
C LEU A 22 37.86 11.25 -1.92
N LYS A 23 38.51 12.08 -2.74
CA LYS A 23 39.44 13.10 -2.23
C LYS A 23 38.72 14.06 -1.26
N SER A 24 37.60 14.63 -1.70
CA SER A 24 36.79 15.53 -0.85
C SER A 24 36.29 14.85 0.42
N TRP A 25 35.94 13.56 0.34
CA TRP A 25 35.54 12.76 1.51
C TRP A 25 36.70 12.58 2.48
N THR A 26 37.87 12.13 2.01
CA THR A 26 39.03 11.91 2.88
C THR A 26 39.56 13.18 3.51
N ASP A 27 39.44 14.33 2.84
CA ASP A 27 39.90 15.62 3.35
C ASP A 27 39.12 16.08 4.61
N ILE A 28 37.87 15.61 4.77
CA ILE A 28 37.03 15.96 5.93
C ILE A 28 37.02 14.88 7.02
N LEU A 29 37.58 13.69 6.78
CA LEU A 29 37.53 12.58 7.72
C LEU A 29 38.41 12.82 8.95
N SER A 30 37.84 12.58 10.12
CA SER A 30 38.57 12.74 11.38
C SER A 30 39.63 11.66 11.57
N SER A 31 40.79 12.02 12.12
CA SER A 31 41.78 11.05 12.59
C SER A 31 41.30 10.25 13.82
N ASN A 32 40.37 10.79 14.61
CA ASN A 32 39.75 10.08 15.74
C ASN A 32 38.75 9.03 15.21
N PRO A 33 38.90 7.73 15.56
CA PRO A 33 38.04 6.66 15.06
C PRO A 33 36.56 6.81 15.42
N ALA A 34 36.23 7.31 16.61
CA ALA A 34 34.84 7.51 17.02
C ALA A 34 34.19 8.61 16.17
N LYS A 35 34.87 9.76 16.02
CA LYS A 35 34.38 10.87 15.18
C LYS A 35 34.23 10.43 13.73
N ARG A 36 35.16 9.60 13.25
CA ARG A 36 35.08 9.01 11.92
C ARG A 36 33.87 8.10 11.77
N LEU A 37 33.62 7.19 12.72
CA LEU A 37 32.41 6.35 12.70
C LEU A 37 31.14 7.21 12.60
N HIS A 38 31.06 8.28 13.38
CA HIS A 38 29.94 9.22 13.30
C HIS A 38 29.77 9.82 11.90
N GLN A 39 30.85 10.29 11.27
CA GLN A 39 30.80 10.80 9.89
C GLN A 39 30.31 9.73 8.89
N PHE A 40 30.73 8.48 9.05
CA PHE A 40 30.26 7.38 8.21
C PHE A 40 28.77 7.07 8.43
N ILE A 41 28.28 7.12 9.67
CA ILE A 41 26.85 6.96 9.96
C ILE A 41 26.03 8.07 9.30
N LEU A 42 26.50 9.32 9.36
CA LEU A 42 25.86 10.45 8.67
C LEU A 42 25.88 10.28 7.15
N GLN A 43 26.99 9.81 6.58
CA GLN A 43 27.13 9.63 5.13
C GLN A 43 26.24 8.48 4.61
N PHE A 44 26.15 7.38 5.35
CA PHE A 44 25.42 6.16 4.97
C PHE A 44 24.09 6.01 5.70
N TRP A 45 23.47 7.14 6.06
CA TRP A 45 22.25 7.21 6.88
C TRP A 45 21.04 6.45 6.30
N LYS A 46 21.00 6.26 4.98
CA LYS A 46 19.98 5.45 4.29
C LYS A 46 20.12 3.94 4.51
N SER A 47 21.29 3.49 4.93
CA SER A 47 21.61 2.08 5.17
C SER A 47 22.34 1.91 6.51
N PRO A 48 21.68 2.20 7.65
CA PRO A 48 22.26 1.96 8.97
C PRO A 48 22.72 0.52 9.12
N ARG A 49 23.86 0.35 9.79
CA ARG A 49 24.52 -0.95 9.94
C ARG A 49 24.64 -1.31 11.41
N SER A 50 24.78 -2.60 11.68
CA SER A 50 25.05 -3.12 13.01
C SER A 50 26.48 -2.85 13.46
N MET A 51 26.70 -2.95 14.78
CA MET A 51 28.04 -2.89 15.37
C MET A 51 29.00 -3.87 14.71
N GLY A 52 28.58 -5.13 14.48
CA GLY A 52 29.40 -6.14 13.83
C GLY A 52 29.75 -5.79 12.38
N ASN A 53 28.83 -5.19 11.64
CA ASN A 53 29.11 -4.74 10.27
C ASN A 53 30.09 -3.55 10.25
N TRP A 54 29.96 -2.61 11.18
CA TRP A 54 30.94 -1.52 11.33
C TRP A 54 32.30 -2.03 11.81
N ALA A 55 32.33 -3.02 12.70
CA ALA A 55 33.56 -3.65 13.15
C ALA A 55 34.31 -4.29 11.98
N ARG A 56 33.61 -5.06 11.13
CA ARG A 56 34.17 -5.61 9.89
C ARG A 56 34.66 -4.52 8.93
N TYR A 57 33.87 -3.45 8.75
CA TYR A 57 34.20 -2.36 7.84
C TYR A 57 35.48 -1.62 8.25
N PHE A 58 35.64 -1.31 9.54
CA PHE A 58 36.82 -0.64 10.08
C PHE A 58 37.96 -1.60 10.48
N HIS A 59 37.86 -2.88 10.13
CA HIS A 59 38.82 -3.93 10.51
C HIS A 59 39.14 -3.94 12.03
N THR A 60 38.10 -3.81 12.83
CA THR A 60 38.15 -3.78 14.30
C THR A 60 37.20 -4.83 14.91
N ASN A 61 37.01 -4.77 16.23
CA ASN A 61 36.09 -5.62 16.99
C ASN A 61 34.91 -4.81 17.56
N GLU A 62 33.83 -5.49 17.92
CA GLU A 62 32.63 -4.86 18.46
C GLU A 62 32.86 -4.13 19.80
N ARG A 63 33.87 -4.53 20.60
CA ARG A 63 34.18 -3.84 21.85
C ARG A 63 34.70 -2.42 21.59
N GLN A 64 35.53 -2.23 20.58
CA GLN A 64 36.01 -0.90 20.17
C GLN A 64 34.88 -0.05 19.59
N VAL A 65 34.06 -0.62 18.70
CA VAL A 65 32.88 0.08 18.17
C VAL A 65 31.93 0.50 19.28
N LYS A 66 31.69 -0.36 20.28
CA LYS A 66 30.88 -0.03 21.46
C LYS A 66 31.45 1.13 22.27
N ALA A 67 32.78 1.23 22.39
CA ALA A 67 33.42 2.38 23.05
C ALA A 67 33.19 3.68 22.26
N TRP A 68 33.33 3.63 20.93
CA TRP A 68 33.11 4.78 20.05
C TRP A 68 31.67 5.29 20.07
N ILE A 69 30.69 4.38 20.06
CA ILE A 69 29.26 4.72 20.14
C ILE A 69 28.94 5.48 21.43
N LYS A 70 29.52 5.07 22.56
CA LYS A 70 29.33 5.73 23.86
C LYS A 70 29.93 7.13 23.89
N GLU A 71 31.05 7.35 23.21
CA GLU A 71 31.73 8.65 23.15
C GLU A 71 30.89 9.71 22.41
N ILE A 72 30.14 9.32 21.36
CA ILE A 72 29.43 10.25 20.45
C ILE A 72 27.90 10.06 20.50
N ASN A 73 27.39 9.38 21.53
CA ASN A 73 25.96 9.18 21.75
C ASN A 73 25.18 8.65 20.52
N ILE A 74 25.75 7.65 19.84
CA ILE A 74 25.09 6.97 18.72
C ILE A 74 24.02 6.01 19.29
N ARG A 75 22.80 6.05 18.74
CA ARG A 75 21.73 5.12 19.13
C ARG A 75 21.98 3.74 18.54
N ASN A 76 21.59 2.71 19.28
CA ASN A 76 21.64 1.32 18.84
C ASN A 76 20.30 0.64 19.15
N GLU A 77 19.46 0.48 18.13
CA GLU A 77 18.14 -0.12 18.28
C GLU A 77 17.89 -1.18 17.24
N LYS A 78 17.34 -2.32 17.68
CA LYS A 78 17.15 -3.52 16.85
C LYS A 78 18.43 -3.90 16.07
N GLY A 79 19.60 -3.60 16.65
CA GLY A 79 20.91 -3.89 16.06
C GLY A 79 21.35 -2.92 14.96
N LEU A 80 20.69 -1.76 14.79
CA LEU A 80 21.07 -0.73 13.82
C LEU A 80 21.64 0.49 14.54
N LEU A 81 22.75 1.02 14.02
CA LEU A 81 23.40 2.22 14.53
C LEU A 81 23.03 3.45 13.72
N PHE A 82 22.48 4.47 14.37
CA PHE A 82 22.06 5.73 13.76
C PHE A 82 22.10 6.88 14.79
N THR A 83 21.99 8.11 14.32
CA THR A 83 21.85 9.31 15.16
C THR A 83 20.43 9.84 15.10
N GLU A 84 20.06 10.67 16.07
CA GLU A 84 18.75 11.35 16.08
C GLU A 84 18.52 12.16 14.80
N GLU A 85 19.56 12.85 14.33
CA GLU A 85 19.54 13.59 13.07
C GLU A 85 19.20 12.69 11.87
N THR A 86 19.90 11.56 11.74
CA THR A 86 19.66 10.62 10.62
C THR A 86 18.30 9.95 10.70
N LEU A 87 17.79 9.71 11.91
CA LEU A 87 16.44 9.19 12.13
C LEU A 87 15.39 10.21 11.68
N ASN A 88 15.53 11.47 12.10
CA ASN A 88 14.61 12.54 11.71
C ASN A 88 14.60 12.75 10.19
N ASN A 89 15.77 12.81 9.56
CA ASN A 89 15.90 12.88 8.10
C ASN A 89 15.22 11.68 7.41
N SER A 90 15.32 10.50 7.99
CA SER A 90 14.67 9.29 7.48
C SER A 90 13.15 9.35 7.59
N ILE A 91 12.64 9.79 8.73
CA ILE A 91 11.21 9.93 8.97
C ILE A 91 10.62 11.01 8.04
N GLU A 92 11.27 12.15 7.88
CA GLU A 92 10.83 13.21 6.97
C GLU A 92 10.77 12.73 5.52
N LEU A 93 11.82 12.06 5.04
CA LEU A 93 11.84 11.50 3.69
C LEU A 93 10.75 10.43 3.51
N PHE A 94 10.56 9.56 4.50
CA PHE A 94 9.53 8.51 4.49
C PHE A 94 8.13 9.12 4.39
N ARG A 95 7.81 10.10 5.25
CA ARG A 95 6.54 10.83 5.22
C ARG A 95 6.34 11.55 3.89
N LYS A 96 7.37 12.21 3.37
CA LYS A 96 7.31 12.91 2.08
C LYS A 96 6.98 11.97 0.92
N ILE A 97 7.54 10.76 0.92
CA ILE A 97 7.23 9.74 -0.10
C ILE A 97 5.74 9.37 -0.03
N LEU A 98 5.21 9.06 1.16
CA LEU A 98 3.80 8.71 1.32
C LEU A 98 2.87 9.86 0.92
N ILE A 99 3.13 11.08 1.40
CA ILE A 99 2.34 12.27 1.08
C ILE A 99 2.33 12.52 -0.44
N ARG A 100 3.50 12.47 -1.09
CA ARG A 100 3.61 12.64 -2.54
C ARG A 100 2.83 11.55 -3.28
N PHE A 101 3.00 10.29 -2.88
CA PHE A 101 2.33 9.16 -3.52
C PHE A 101 0.82 9.32 -3.49
N HIS A 102 0.24 9.64 -2.34
CA HIS A 102 -1.20 9.82 -2.20
C HIS A 102 -1.71 11.08 -2.91
N LYS A 103 -0.91 12.15 -2.97
CA LYS A 103 -1.24 13.33 -3.77
C LYS A 103 -1.31 13.02 -5.27
N GLU A 104 -0.38 12.20 -5.76
CA GLU A 104 -0.32 11.78 -7.18
C GLU A 104 -1.29 10.64 -7.51
N ASN A 105 -1.72 9.88 -6.50
CA ASN A 105 -2.61 8.74 -6.62
C ASN A 105 -3.71 8.80 -5.54
N PRO A 106 -4.66 9.77 -5.61
CA PRO A 106 -5.65 9.99 -4.55
C PRO A 106 -6.49 8.76 -4.22
N TYR A 107 -6.66 7.87 -5.19
CA TYR A 107 -7.50 6.68 -5.09
C TYR A 107 -6.75 5.42 -4.63
N LYS A 108 -5.41 5.50 -4.46
CA LYS A 108 -4.64 4.37 -3.92
C LYS A 108 -4.59 4.44 -2.41
N LYS A 109 -5.13 3.40 -1.77
CA LYS A 109 -5.22 3.28 -0.31
C LYS A 109 -3.87 3.23 0.39
N SER A 110 -2.85 2.67 -0.26
CA SER A 110 -1.56 2.45 0.39
C SER A 110 -0.41 2.29 -0.60
N LEU A 111 0.82 2.44 -0.09
CA LEU A 111 2.07 2.23 -0.81
C LEU A 111 2.77 0.97 -0.32
N SER A 112 3.20 0.08 -1.23
CA SER A 112 3.88 -1.16 -0.85
C SER A 112 5.25 -0.90 -0.23
N LYS A 113 5.68 -1.78 0.69
CA LYS A 113 7.02 -1.75 1.32
C LYS A 113 8.14 -1.67 0.27
N ASP A 114 8.07 -2.48 -0.78
CA ASP A 114 9.11 -2.57 -1.79
C ASP A 114 9.24 -1.26 -2.59
N ARG A 115 8.12 -0.60 -2.86
CA ARG A 115 8.13 0.71 -3.51
C ARG A 115 8.65 1.80 -2.59
N ILE A 116 8.33 1.77 -1.29
CA ILE A 116 8.94 2.67 -0.30
C ILE A 116 10.46 2.50 -0.28
N LYS A 117 10.95 1.26 -0.28
CA LYS A 117 12.38 0.91 -0.32
C LYS A 117 13.04 1.46 -1.59
N GLU A 118 12.43 1.26 -2.75
CA GLU A 118 12.93 1.74 -4.04
C GLU A 118 13.00 3.28 -4.10
N GLU A 119 11.91 3.97 -3.74
CA GLU A 119 11.84 5.44 -3.80
C GLU A 119 12.74 6.14 -2.76
N SER A 120 12.88 5.56 -1.57
CA SER A 120 13.76 6.10 -0.51
C SER A 120 15.24 5.75 -0.73
N GLN A 121 15.52 4.65 -1.43
CA GLN A 121 16.81 3.97 -1.48
C GLN A 121 17.30 3.50 -0.10
N PHE A 122 16.39 3.27 0.84
CA PHE A 122 16.73 2.72 2.14
C PHE A 122 17.09 1.24 2.03
N SER A 123 17.95 0.79 2.94
CA SER A 123 18.13 -0.65 3.13
C SER A 123 16.84 -1.30 3.66
N GLU A 124 16.64 -2.58 3.36
CA GLU A 124 15.42 -3.29 3.77
C GLU A 124 15.22 -3.30 5.29
N ASN A 125 16.28 -3.57 6.05
CA ASN A 125 16.22 -3.55 7.51
C ASN A 125 15.86 -2.15 8.04
N TRP A 126 16.27 -1.08 7.35
CA TRP A 126 15.93 0.27 7.75
C TRP A 126 14.47 0.62 7.46
N VAL A 127 13.93 0.19 6.32
CA VAL A 127 12.49 0.33 6.04
C VAL A 127 11.66 -0.42 7.09
N ILE A 128 12.03 -1.68 7.40
CA ILE A 128 11.35 -2.48 8.43
C ILE A 128 11.43 -1.80 9.80
N PHE A 129 12.59 -1.26 10.16
CA PHE A 129 12.75 -0.49 11.39
C PHE A 129 11.80 0.72 11.42
N LEU A 130 11.81 1.56 10.39
CA LEU A 130 10.98 2.77 10.31
C LEU A 130 9.48 2.45 10.34
N LEU A 131 9.05 1.39 9.64
CA LEU A 131 7.67 0.91 9.68
C LEU A 131 7.23 0.55 11.11
N SER A 132 8.10 -0.15 11.84
CA SER A 132 7.82 -0.48 13.25
C SER A 132 7.92 0.74 14.18
N TYR A 133 8.79 1.69 13.87
CA TYR A 133 8.98 2.91 14.67
C TYR A 133 7.79 3.87 14.53
N LEU A 134 7.19 3.93 13.34
CA LEU A 134 6.06 4.80 12.99
C LEU A 134 4.72 4.07 13.02
N GLU A 135 4.60 2.92 13.71
CA GLU A 135 3.38 2.10 13.71
C GLU A 135 2.12 2.88 14.14
N LYS A 136 2.26 3.84 15.06
CA LYS A 136 1.16 4.69 15.54
C LYS A 136 0.74 5.76 14.53
N GLU A 137 1.60 6.07 13.57
CA GLU A 137 1.35 7.04 12.50
C GLU A 137 0.91 6.37 11.20
N LEU A 138 1.07 5.04 11.07
CA LEU A 138 0.81 4.31 9.83
C LEU A 138 -0.37 3.35 9.94
N ILE A 139 -1.13 3.23 8.86
CA ILE A 139 -2.17 2.22 8.67
C ILE A 139 -1.68 1.21 7.63
N ASN A 140 -1.82 -0.07 7.92
CA ASN A 140 -1.58 -1.14 6.95
C ASN A 140 -2.89 -1.50 6.23
N LEU A 141 -2.93 -1.25 4.93
CA LEU A 141 -4.09 -1.52 4.07
C LEU A 141 -3.63 -2.32 2.85
N GLU A 142 -4.29 -3.44 2.57
CA GLU A 142 -4.05 -4.28 1.38
C GLU A 142 -2.56 -4.68 1.19
N GLY A 143 -1.81 -4.83 2.29
CA GLY A 143 -0.38 -5.19 2.25
C GLY A 143 0.56 -4.01 1.96
N GLY A 144 0.06 -2.77 1.97
CA GLY A 144 0.84 -1.53 1.90
C GLY A 144 0.63 -0.63 3.11
N TYR A 145 1.27 0.53 3.11
CA TYR A 145 1.24 1.50 4.19
C TYR A 145 0.75 2.88 3.73
N ALA A 146 -0.02 3.54 4.59
CA ALA A 146 -0.44 4.94 4.44
C ALA A 146 -0.32 5.66 5.80
N LEU A 147 -0.32 6.99 5.82
CA LEU A 147 -0.40 7.76 7.07
C LEU A 147 -1.83 7.74 7.61
N HIS A 148 -2.02 7.75 8.93
CA HIS A 148 -3.36 7.87 9.55
C HIS A 148 -4.11 9.12 9.11
N SER A 149 -3.38 10.21 8.83
CA SER A 149 -3.94 11.46 8.32
C SER A 149 -4.41 11.36 6.87
N HIS A 150 -4.10 10.26 6.18
CA HIS A 150 -4.61 10.01 4.84
C HIS A 150 -5.92 9.21 4.92
N SER A 151 -7.04 9.92 4.95
CA SER A 151 -8.29 9.40 4.41
C SER A 151 -8.26 9.57 2.88
N VAL A 152 -8.83 8.62 2.14
CA VAL A 152 -9.15 8.82 0.72
C VAL A 152 -10.24 9.90 0.66
N VAL A 153 -9.84 11.16 0.77
CA VAL A 153 -10.74 12.31 0.62
C VAL A 153 -10.86 12.55 -0.87
N LEU A 154 -12.02 12.20 -1.41
CA LEU A 154 -12.39 12.63 -2.75
C LEU A 154 -12.30 14.16 -2.79
N SER A 155 -11.77 14.72 -3.88
CA SER A 155 -11.90 16.16 -4.10
C SER A 155 -13.38 16.54 -4.22
N ASP A 156 -13.77 17.80 -3.98
CA ASP A 156 -15.16 18.25 -4.15
C ASP A 156 -15.74 17.85 -5.53
N ALA A 157 -14.92 17.92 -6.58
CA ALA A 157 -15.30 17.50 -7.92
C ALA A 157 -15.55 15.98 -8.02
N ASP A 158 -14.72 15.18 -7.34
CA ASP A 158 -14.87 13.73 -7.31
C ASP A 158 -15.99 13.27 -6.37
N GLU A 159 -16.30 13.99 -5.30
CA GLU A 159 -17.47 13.73 -4.45
C GLU A 159 -18.77 13.96 -5.23
N LEU A 160 -18.84 15.04 -6.01
CA LEU A 160 -19.95 15.31 -6.92
C LEU A 160 -20.07 14.22 -7.98
N LEU A 161 -18.95 13.77 -8.55
CA LEU A 161 -18.93 12.67 -9.51
C LEU A 161 -19.34 11.35 -8.86
N ALA A 162 -18.86 11.05 -7.66
CA ALA A 162 -19.24 9.85 -6.89
C ALA A 162 -20.74 9.82 -6.62
N SER A 163 -21.32 10.95 -6.19
CA SER A 163 -22.76 11.08 -5.98
C SER A 163 -23.55 10.84 -7.28
N LYS A 164 -23.10 11.41 -8.40
CA LYS A 164 -23.72 11.18 -9.73
C LYS A 164 -23.60 9.73 -10.18
N LEU A 165 -22.44 9.10 -9.98
CA LEU A 165 -22.19 7.71 -10.33
C LEU A 165 -23.04 6.77 -9.48
N GLU A 166 -23.13 6.99 -8.17
CA GLU A 166 -23.98 6.22 -7.25
C GLU A 166 -25.45 6.26 -7.71
N LEU A 167 -25.97 7.45 -8.02
CA LEU A 167 -27.33 7.62 -8.53
C LEU A 167 -27.52 6.94 -9.89
N SER A 168 -26.53 7.02 -10.78
CA SER A 168 -26.60 6.40 -12.11
C SER A 168 -26.60 4.88 -12.01
N VAL A 169 -25.73 4.28 -11.18
CA VAL A 169 -25.71 2.84 -10.91
C VAL A 169 -27.04 2.39 -10.30
N LYS A 170 -27.61 3.19 -9.39
CA LYS A 170 -28.92 2.90 -8.78
C LYS A 170 -30.04 2.96 -9.82
N ALA A 171 -30.03 3.94 -10.73
CA ALA A 171 -31.01 4.09 -11.80
C ALA A 171 -30.95 2.95 -12.83
N SER A 172 -29.77 2.36 -13.06
CA SER A 172 -29.62 1.20 -13.95
C SER A 172 -30.31 -0.08 -13.41
N ALA A 173 -30.61 -0.14 -12.10
CA ALA A 173 -31.29 -1.26 -11.45
C ALA A 173 -30.68 -2.63 -11.86
N TYR A 174 -31.50 -3.58 -12.34
CA TYR A 174 -31.04 -4.90 -12.76
C TYR A 174 -30.44 -4.94 -14.18
N ARG A 175 -30.45 -3.83 -14.93
CA ARG A 175 -29.81 -3.79 -16.25
C ARG A 175 -28.29 -3.88 -16.15
N LEU A 176 -27.73 -3.43 -15.02
CA LEU A 176 -26.30 -3.35 -14.71
C LEU A 176 -25.55 -2.49 -15.74
N SER A 177 -24.89 -1.44 -15.29
CA SER A 177 -24.14 -0.55 -16.19
C SER A 177 -22.64 -0.71 -16.05
N LYS A 178 -21.95 -0.53 -17.17
CA LYS A 178 -20.47 -0.48 -17.21
C LYS A 178 -19.97 0.94 -17.02
N ALA A 179 -18.69 1.09 -16.66
CA ALA A 179 -18.07 2.39 -16.43
C ALA A 179 -18.27 3.40 -17.57
N ASN A 180 -18.19 2.95 -18.82
CA ASN A 180 -18.39 3.78 -20.02
C ASN A 180 -19.84 4.20 -20.27
N GLU A 181 -20.82 3.64 -19.56
CA GLU A 181 -22.24 3.96 -19.67
C GLU A 181 -22.72 4.86 -18.52
N LEU A 182 -21.91 5.02 -17.47
CA LEU A 182 -22.27 5.71 -16.24
C LEU A 182 -21.87 7.19 -16.23
N SER A 183 -20.87 7.57 -17.03
CA SER A 183 -20.37 8.94 -17.13
C SER A 183 -19.60 9.15 -18.44
N GLU A 184 -19.52 10.40 -18.89
CA GLU A 184 -18.69 10.84 -20.02
C GLU A 184 -17.20 11.01 -19.65
N GLU A 185 -16.89 10.95 -18.36
CA GLU A 185 -15.52 10.96 -17.85
C GLU A 185 -14.71 9.76 -18.35
N SER A 186 -13.38 9.85 -18.24
CA SER A 186 -12.51 8.75 -18.66
C SER A 186 -12.87 7.43 -17.92
N PRO A 187 -12.95 6.28 -18.61
CA PRO A 187 -13.31 5.01 -17.97
C PRO A 187 -12.44 4.65 -16.77
N LYS A 188 -11.16 5.04 -16.81
CA LYS A 188 -10.23 4.86 -15.69
C LYS A 188 -10.70 5.62 -14.44
N LYS A 189 -11.02 6.91 -14.58
CA LYS A 189 -11.50 7.74 -13.47
C LYS A 189 -12.83 7.23 -12.91
N VAL A 190 -13.75 6.82 -13.78
CA VAL A 190 -15.03 6.25 -13.36
C VAL A 190 -14.84 4.96 -12.57
N LEU A 191 -13.98 4.05 -13.02
CA LEU A 191 -13.66 2.83 -12.30
C LEU A 191 -13.02 3.10 -10.94
N GLU A 192 -12.09 4.06 -10.86
CA GLU A 192 -11.46 4.47 -9.60
C GLU A 192 -12.50 4.92 -8.57
N ILE A 193 -13.49 5.73 -8.96
CA ILE A 193 -14.56 6.18 -8.05
C ILE A 193 -15.55 5.05 -7.73
N LEU A 194 -15.87 4.16 -8.68
CA LEU A 194 -16.73 3.00 -8.42
C LEU A 194 -16.10 2.04 -7.41
N HIS A 195 -14.77 1.89 -7.42
CA HIS A 195 -14.07 1.12 -6.40
C HIS A 195 -14.18 1.76 -5.00
N ILE A 196 -14.13 3.08 -4.91
CA ILE A 196 -14.35 3.79 -3.63
C ILE A 196 -15.78 3.55 -3.13
N LEU A 197 -16.78 3.73 -3.99
CA LEU A 197 -18.18 3.45 -3.64
C LEU A 197 -18.41 1.97 -3.27
N LYS A 198 -17.60 1.06 -3.81
CA LYS A 198 -17.62 -0.36 -3.46
C LYS A 198 -17.05 -0.63 -2.09
N ASP A 199 -15.93 0.01 -1.77
CA ASP A 199 -15.33 -0.06 -0.45
C ASP A 199 -16.26 0.52 0.63
N ASP A 200 -17.01 1.58 0.29
CA ASP A 200 -18.07 2.14 1.14
C ASP A 200 -19.34 1.27 1.21
N GLY A 201 -19.38 0.14 0.48
CA GLY A 201 -20.53 -0.77 0.45
C GLY A 201 -21.77 -0.22 -0.26
N LYS A 202 -21.63 0.86 -1.05
CA LYS A 202 -22.73 1.50 -1.78
C LYS A 202 -23.03 0.81 -3.12
N VAL A 203 -22.01 0.29 -3.79
CA VAL A 203 -22.13 -0.43 -5.07
C VAL A 203 -21.31 -1.71 -5.07
N PHE A 204 -21.65 -2.66 -5.94
CA PHE A 204 -20.93 -3.91 -6.06
C PHE A 204 -20.69 -4.25 -7.54
N GLU A 205 -19.53 -4.85 -7.82
CA GLU A 205 -19.23 -5.37 -9.15
C GLU A 205 -19.76 -6.80 -9.25
N VAL A 206 -20.71 -7.01 -10.17
CA VAL A 206 -21.39 -8.29 -10.39
C VAL A 206 -20.51 -9.20 -11.27
N ALA A 207 -20.14 -8.71 -12.46
CA ALA A 207 -19.25 -9.41 -13.40
C ALA A 207 -18.75 -8.47 -14.50
N GLN A 208 -17.52 -8.68 -14.98
CA GLN A 208 -16.98 -8.02 -16.19
C GLN A 208 -17.17 -6.49 -16.21
N GLY A 209 -16.96 -5.82 -15.07
CA GLY A 209 -17.14 -4.37 -14.92
C GLY A 209 -18.59 -3.90 -14.92
N MET A 210 -19.57 -4.79 -14.69
CA MET A 210 -20.98 -4.44 -14.51
C MET A 210 -21.29 -4.22 -13.04
N TRP A 211 -21.93 -3.09 -12.73
CA TRP A 211 -22.15 -2.64 -11.35
C TRP A 211 -23.63 -2.67 -10.95
N ILE A 212 -23.88 -2.96 -9.68
CA ILE A 212 -25.20 -2.92 -9.05
C ILE A 212 -25.14 -2.08 -7.78
N HIS A 213 -26.20 -1.32 -7.48
CA HIS A 213 -26.30 -0.56 -6.24
C HIS A 213 -26.72 -1.46 -5.08
N ALA A 214 -26.20 -1.21 -3.87
CA ALA A 214 -26.49 -2.00 -2.67
C ALA A 214 -27.99 -2.11 -2.38
N SER A 215 -28.73 -1.00 -2.49
CA SER A 215 -30.18 -1.02 -2.28
C SER A 215 -30.94 -1.89 -3.30
N VAL A 216 -30.41 -2.00 -4.53
CA VAL A 216 -31.02 -2.81 -5.60
C VAL A 216 -30.72 -4.29 -5.34
N LEU A 217 -29.51 -4.60 -4.87
CA LEU A 217 -29.15 -5.95 -4.45
C LEU A 217 -29.95 -6.40 -3.22
N ASN A 218 -30.17 -5.52 -2.25
CA ASN A 218 -31.02 -5.81 -1.08
C ASN A 218 -32.47 -6.07 -1.50
N LYS A 219 -33.00 -5.28 -2.43
CA LYS A 219 -34.33 -5.53 -3.02
C LYS A 219 -34.38 -6.91 -3.70
N LEU A 220 -33.38 -7.25 -4.50
CA LEU A 220 -33.31 -8.56 -5.15
C LEU A 220 -33.30 -9.71 -4.15
N THR A 221 -32.54 -9.54 -3.06
CA THR A 221 -32.46 -10.52 -1.98
C THR A 221 -33.83 -10.74 -1.35
N HIS A 222 -34.57 -9.65 -1.09
CA HIS A 222 -35.95 -9.72 -0.61
C HIS A 222 -36.90 -10.39 -1.61
N ASP A 223 -36.85 -9.99 -2.88
CA ASP A 223 -37.67 -10.56 -3.95
C ASP A 223 -37.42 -12.08 -4.10
N LEU A 224 -36.16 -12.52 -3.96
CA LEU A 224 -35.78 -13.94 -3.99
C LEU A 224 -36.29 -14.69 -2.75
N SER A 225 -36.14 -14.14 -1.56
CA SER A 225 -36.67 -14.75 -0.32
C SER A 225 -38.19 -14.95 -0.44
N GLN A 226 -38.91 -13.93 -0.90
CA GLN A 226 -40.35 -14.02 -1.12
C GLN A 226 -40.70 -15.07 -2.20
N TYR A 227 -39.94 -15.14 -3.29
CA TYR A 227 -40.14 -16.15 -4.32
C TYR A 227 -40.01 -17.57 -3.74
N PHE A 228 -38.93 -17.83 -3.01
CA PHE A 228 -38.65 -19.16 -2.47
C PHE A 228 -39.58 -19.58 -1.33
N SER A 229 -40.25 -18.64 -0.65
CA SER A 229 -41.28 -18.95 0.35
C SER A 229 -42.47 -19.74 -0.22
N SER A 230 -42.75 -19.58 -1.52
CA SER A 230 -43.89 -20.21 -2.20
C SER A 230 -43.49 -21.17 -3.32
N ARG A 231 -42.25 -21.09 -3.83
CA ARG A 231 -41.76 -21.87 -4.96
C ARG A 231 -40.35 -22.39 -4.68
N PRO A 232 -40.12 -23.72 -4.63
CA PRO A 232 -38.82 -24.26 -4.27
C PRO A 232 -37.74 -24.07 -5.35
N ILE A 233 -38.13 -23.79 -6.59
CA ILE A 233 -37.27 -23.83 -7.77
C ILE A 233 -37.41 -22.55 -8.60
N LEU A 234 -36.27 -21.93 -8.90
CA LEU A 234 -36.15 -20.74 -9.75
C LEU A 234 -35.45 -21.09 -11.07
N LYS A 235 -36.19 -21.00 -12.18
CA LYS A 235 -35.64 -21.10 -13.54
C LYS A 235 -35.18 -19.73 -14.05
N VAL A 236 -34.22 -19.72 -14.97
CA VAL A 236 -33.70 -18.48 -15.59
C VAL A 236 -34.81 -17.62 -16.23
N ALA A 237 -35.83 -18.24 -16.82
CA ALA A 237 -36.97 -17.53 -17.41
C ALA A 237 -37.73 -16.69 -16.36
N HIS A 238 -38.05 -17.26 -15.21
CA HIS A 238 -38.72 -16.55 -14.12
C HIS A 238 -37.84 -15.46 -13.50
N PHE A 239 -36.53 -15.70 -13.39
CA PHE A 239 -35.62 -14.65 -12.92
C PHE A 239 -35.60 -13.44 -13.88
N LYS A 240 -35.65 -13.68 -15.19
CA LYS A 240 -35.76 -12.61 -16.18
C LYS A 240 -37.08 -11.85 -16.07
N GLU A 241 -38.19 -12.53 -15.79
CA GLU A 241 -39.49 -11.89 -15.57
C GLU A 241 -39.43 -10.99 -14.33
N MET A 242 -38.94 -11.52 -13.21
CA MET A 242 -38.78 -10.80 -11.94
C MET A 242 -37.89 -9.56 -12.07
N THR A 243 -36.77 -9.68 -12.79
CA THR A 243 -35.82 -8.56 -12.95
C THR A 243 -36.09 -7.69 -14.17
N SER A 244 -36.99 -8.10 -15.07
CA SER A 244 -37.21 -7.47 -16.39
C SER A 244 -35.92 -7.29 -17.19
N THR A 245 -35.09 -8.33 -17.24
CA THR A 245 -33.75 -8.27 -17.86
C THR A 245 -33.52 -9.27 -18.99
N SER A 246 -32.48 -9.01 -19.78
CA SER A 246 -32.01 -9.90 -20.84
C SER A 246 -31.15 -11.04 -20.26
N ARG A 247 -30.92 -12.10 -21.05
CA ARG A 247 -30.03 -13.20 -20.64
C ARG A 247 -28.60 -12.73 -20.35
N LYS A 248 -28.14 -11.69 -21.05
CA LYS A 248 -26.79 -11.10 -20.91
C LYS A 248 -26.54 -10.55 -19.50
N THR A 249 -27.58 -10.10 -18.81
CA THR A 249 -27.47 -9.49 -17.47
C THR A 249 -28.05 -10.39 -16.40
N ALA A 250 -29.12 -11.14 -16.70
CA ALA A 250 -29.74 -12.11 -15.80
C ALA A 250 -28.78 -13.21 -15.36
N ILE A 251 -28.00 -13.79 -16.29
CA ILE A 251 -27.08 -14.89 -15.96
C ILE A 251 -25.96 -14.41 -15.03
N PRO A 252 -25.22 -13.34 -15.35
CA PRO A 252 -24.18 -12.84 -14.43
C PRO A 252 -24.73 -12.44 -13.06
N LEU A 253 -25.93 -11.86 -13.00
CA LEU A 253 -26.57 -11.51 -11.74
C LEU A 253 -26.93 -12.74 -10.92
N LEU A 254 -27.43 -13.81 -11.56
CA LEU A 254 -27.67 -15.09 -10.92
C LEU A 254 -26.39 -15.76 -10.44
N GLU A 255 -25.32 -15.75 -11.23
CA GLU A 255 -24.00 -16.26 -10.82
C GLU A 255 -23.44 -15.47 -9.63
N TYR A 256 -23.71 -14.17 -9.58
CA TYR A 256 -23.36 -13.34 -8.43
C TYR A 256 -24.20 -13.67 -7.19
N CYS A 257 -25.51 -13.90 -7.35
CA CYS A 257 -26.36 -14.42 -6.27
C CYS A 257 -25.87 -15.78 -5.77
N ASP A 258 -25.42 -16.66 -6.67
CA ASP A 258 -24.84 -17.95 -6.31
C ASP A 258 -23.57 -17.77 -5.47
N LYS A 259 -22.67 -16.85 -5.86
CA LYS A 259 -21.46 -16.51 -5.10
C LYS A 259 -21.74 -15.93 -3.73
N LEU A 260 -22.83 -15.16 -3.60
CA LEU A 260 -23.26 -14.60 -2.33
C LEU A 260 -23.98 -15.61 -1.43
N GLY A 261 -24.18 -16.85 -1.90
CA GLY A 261 -24.95 -17.87 -1.16
C GLY A 261 -26.45 -17.59 -1.10
N LEU A 262 -26.96 -16.68 -1.94
CA LEU A 262 -28.39 -16.38 -2.03
C LEU A 262 -29.11 -17.47 -2.83
N THR A 263 -28.49 -17.99 -3.88
CA THR A 263 -29.06 -19.08 -4.69
C THR A 263 -28.08 -20.22 -4.82
N GLN A 264 -28.56 -21.43 -5.10
CA GLN A 264 -27.70 -22.57 -5.40
C GLN A 264 -28.09 -23.19 -6.74
N ARG A 265 -27.14 -23.23 -7.67
CA ARG A 265 -27.36 -23.77 -9.02
C ARG A 265 -27.37 -25.30 -9.01
N ASN A 266 -28.49 -25.88 -9.49
CA ASN A 266 -28.69 -27.31 -9.69
C ASN A 266 -29.10 -27.56 -11.14
N GLY A 267 -28.11 -27.78 -12.01
CA GLY A 267 -28.32 -27.93 -13.46
C GLY A 267 -28.90 -26.66 -14.09
N ASP A 268 -30.14 -26.76 -14.56
CA ASP A 268 -30.87 -25.70 -15.29
C ASP A 268 -31.72 -24.79 -14.40
N PHE A 269 -31.77 -25.07 -13.09
CA PHE A 269 -32.53 -24.29 -12.13
C PHE A 269 -31.69 -23.95 -10.89
N ARG A 270 -32.26 -23.12 -10.01
CA ARG A 270 -31.70 -22.74 -8.73
C ARG A 270 -32.66 -23.02 -7.59
N ASN A 271 -32.12 -23.43 -6.46
CA ASN A 271 -32.82 -23.49 -5.19
C ASN A 271 -32.43 -22.29 -4.32
N ALA A 272 -33.14 -22.10 -3.21
CA ALA A 272 -32.74 -21.16 -2.17
C ALA A 272 -31.34 -21.53 -1.65
N GLY A 273 -30.47 -20.53 -1.54
CA GLY A 273 -29.16 -20.68 -0.92
C GLY A 273 -29.23 -20.51 0.61
N GLU A 274 -28.12 -20.82 1.26
CA GLU A 274 -27.98 -20.80 2.73
C GLU A 274 -28.19 -19.41 3.36
N HIS A 275 -27.96 -18.34 2.61
CA HIS A 275 -28.10 -16.95 3.08
C HIS A 275 -29.48 -16.32 2.77
N LEU A 276 -30.45 -17.11 2.28
CA LEU A 276 -31.85 -16.65 2.05
C LEU A 276 -32.84 -17.12 3.13
N ALA A 277 -32.36 -17.75 4.20
CA ALA A 277 -33.19 -18.30 5.29
C ALA A 277 -33.95 -17.23 6.08
#